data_AF-A0A920PJR6-F1
#
_entry.id   AF-A0A920PJR6-F1
#
_cell.length_a   1.000
_cell.length_b   1.000
_cell.length_c   1.000
_cell.angle_alpha   90.00
_cell.angle_beta   90.00
_cell.angle_gamma   90.00
#
_symmetry.space_group_name_H-M   'P 1'
#
loop_
_entity.id
_entity.type
_entity.pdbx_description
1 polymer ?
#
loop_
_entity_poly.entity_id
_entity_poly.type
_entity_poly.pdbx_seq_one_letter_code
_entity_poly.pdbx_strand_id
1 'polypeptide(L)'
;MAAFVAADVNALPGSLCAEHIKDMIENHAAAGVKLHGAFQGFDMSDERLWPTYQVCQDLNVPIIAHSGPDRESKGFANHAPLQDAGFFSATSHGGCSPGWGHLDADIGYAKAYPNTYFDCCEIIEWPQSDNGPLKSNSHN
;
A
#
# COMPACT_ATOMS: atom_id res chain seq x y z
N MET A 1 -5.76 -19.86 7.35
CA MET A 1 -6.03 -18.40 7.43
C MET A 1 -4.69 -17.72 7.21
N ALA A 2 -4.56 -16.86 6.20
CA ALA A 2 -3.32 -16.13 5.92
C ALA A 2 -3.39 -14.77 6.62
N ALA A 3 -2.59 -14.57 7.67
CA ALA A 3 -2.55 -13.31 8.41
C ALA A 3 -1.46 -12.41 7.86
N PHE A 4 -1.75 -11.11 7.72
CA PHE A 4 -0.74 -10.09 7.43
C PHE A 4 -0.33 -9.44 8.75
N VAL A 5 0.96 -9.13 8.90
CA VAL A 5 1.49 -8.41 10.06
C VAL A 5 1.73 -6.94 9.70
N ALA A 6 1.45 -6.03 10.63
CA ALA A 6 1.75 -4.61 10.44
C ALA A 6 3.22 -4.31 10.75
N ALA A 7 3.88 -3.53 9.89
CA ALA A 7 5.17 -2.92 10.20
C ALA A 7 4.97 -1.44 10.55
N ASP A 8 5.59 -0.98 11.64
CA ASP A 8 5.43 0.40 12.12
C ASP A 8 6.77 0.94 12.65
N VAL A 9 7.39 1.80 11.85
CA VAL A 9 8.69 2.43 12.15
C VAL A 9 8.61 3.54 13.20
N ASN A 10 7.39 3.95 13.58
CA ASN A 10 7.15 4.87 14.68
C ASN A 10 6.91 4.12 16.01
N ALA A 11 6.49 2.85 15.95
CA ALA A 11 6.38 1.99 17.13
C ALA A 11 7.68 1.24 17.45
N LEU A 12 8.46 0.84 16.44
CA LEU A 12 9.68 0.05 16.59
C LEU A 12 10.76 0.54 15.62
N PRO A 13 12.04 0.72 16.03
CA PRO A 13 13.11 1.14 15.12
C PRO A 13 13.21 0.23 13.88
N GLY A 14 13.55 0.79 12.71
CA GLY A 14 13.48 0.10 11.42
C GLY A 14 14.15 -1.28 11.37
N SER A 15 15.35 -1.43 11.93
CA SER A 15 16.05 -2.72 11.98
C SER A 15 15.34 -3.75 12.86
N LEU A 16 14.86 -3.34 14.03
CA LEU A 16 14.08 -4.20 14.93
C LEU A 16 12.70 -4.53 14.33
N CYS A 17 12.13 -3.60 13.56
CA CYS A 17 10.92 -3.84 12.80
C CYS A 17 11.13 -4.95 11.77
N ALA A 18 12.21 -4.89 10.99
CA ALA A 18 12.55 -5.94 10.02
C ALA A 18 12.81 -7.30 10.68
N GLU A 19 13.53 -7.34 11.80
CA GLU A 19 13.75 -8.58 12.58
C GLU A 19 12.42 -9.18 13.07
N HIS A 20 11.53 -8.33 13.59
CA HIS A 20 10.21 -8.76 14.03
C HIS A 20 9.37 -9.29 12.86
N ILE A 21 9.37 -8.62 11.72
CA ILE A 21 8.64 -9.06 10.52
C ILE A 21 9.17 -10.41 10.02
N LYS A 22 10.50 -10.58 9.99
CA LYS A 22 11.12 -11.84 9.63
C LYS A 22 10.66 -12.98 10.56
N ASP A 23 10.69 -12.76 11.86
CA ASP A 23 10.21 -13.71 12.86
C ASP A 23 8.73 -14.07 12.65
N MET A 24 7.88 -13.06 12.38
CA MET A 24 6.46 -13.28 12.12
C MET A 24 6.20 -14.13 10.88
N ILE A 25 7.02 -13.98 9.83
CA ILE A 25 6.92 -14.78 8.61
C ILE A 25 7.43 -16.20 8.85
N GLU A 26 8.66 -16.35 9.36
CA GLU A 26 9.34 -17.65 9.47
C GLU A 26 8.76 -18.53 10.59
N ASN A 27 8.39 -17.93 11.72
CA ASN A 27 8.01 -18.67 12.94
C ASN A 27 6.52 -18.57 13.28
N HIS A 28 5.80 -17.59 12.74
CA HIS A 28 4.38 -17.36 13.05
C HIS A 28 3.45 -17.39 11.82
N ALA A 29 3.96 -17.82 10.66
CA ALA A 29 3.21 -18.02 9.42
C ALA A 29 2.46 -16.78 8.91
N ALA A 30 3.00 -15.58 9.16
CA ALA A 30 2.53 -14.39 8.49
C ALA A 30 2.72 -14.51 6.98
N ALA A 31 1.68 -14.21 6.21
CA ALA A 31 1.65 -14.33 4.77
C ALA A 31 2.19 -13.09 4.04
N GLY A 32 2.56 -12.04 4.77
CA GLY A 32 3.03 -10.78 4.22
C GLY A 32 2.88 -9.63 5.21
N VAL A 33 3.16 -8.42 4.74
CA VAL A 33 3.16 -7.19 5.55
C VAL A 33 2.03 -6.25 5.11
N LYS A 34 1.37 -5.58 6.06
CA LYS A 34 0.40 -4.51 5.80
C LYS A 34 0.96 -3.17 6.28
N LEU A 35 0.88 -2.15 5.44
CA LEU A 35 1.29 -0.77 5.75
C LEU A 35 0.11 0.18 5.58
N HIS A 36 0.01 1.16 6.47
CA HIS A 36 -1.00 2.19 6.45
C HIS A 36 -0.41 3.55 6.85
N GLY A 37 0.39 4.15 5.96
CA GLY A 37 1.15 5.38 6.23
C GLY A 37 0.30 6.54 6.77
N ALA A 38 -0.90 6.76 6.23
CA ALA A 38 -1.83 7.78 6.73
C ALA A 38 -2.24 7.59 8.20
N PHE A 39 -2.34 6.35 8.67
CA PHE A 39 -2.72 6.04 10.05
C PHE A 39 -1.48 5.95 10.95
N GLN A 40 -0.39 5.39 10.43
CA GLN A 40 0.84 5.14 11.17
C GLN A 40 1.77 6.37 11.20
N GLY A 41 1.53 7.39 10.38
CA GLY A 41 2.26 8.65 10.37
C GLY A 41 3.64 8.57 9.72
N PHE A 42 3.77 7.81 8.63
CA PHE A 42 4.99 7.75 7.83
C PHE A 42 4.66 7.72 6.33
N ASP A 43 5.62 8.20 5.53
CA ASP A 43 5.57 8.08 4.08
C ASP A 43 6.09 6.69 3.65
N MET A 44 5.58 6.16 2.53
CA MET A 44 6.04 4.86 2.02
C MET A 44 7.51 4.89 1.54
N SER A 45 8.09 6.06 1.30
CA SER A 45 9.52 6.28 1.03
C SER A 45 10.42 6.25 2.25
N ASP A 46 9.87 6.25 3.47
CA ASP A 46 10.66 6.39 4.69
C ASP A 46 11.76 5.31 4.75
N GLU A 47 13.02 5.74 4.78
CA GLU A 47 14.18 4.84 4.71
C GLU A 47 14.21 3.84 5.88
N ARG A 48 13.52 4.15 6.99
CA ARG A 48 13.36 3.23 8.11
C ARG A 48 12.59 1.97 7.72
N LEU A 49 11.81 1.99 6.64
CA LEU A 49 11.07 0.83 6.10
C LEU A 49 11.91 -0.04 5.17
N TRP A 50 13.04 0.46 4.63
CA TRP A 50 13.83 -0.29 3.66
C TRP A 50 14.30 -1.66 4.16
N PRO A 51 14.73 -1.83 5.43
CA PRO A 51 15.06 -3.15 5.95
C PRO A 51 13.86 -4.12 5.90
N THR A 52 12.64 -3.64 6.16
CA THR A 52 11.42 -4.42 6.05
C THR A 52 11.13 -4.80 4.60
N TYR A 53 11.33 -3.87 3.66
CA TYR A 53 11.18 -4.15 2.22
C TYR A 53 12.17 -5.22 1.75
N GLN A 54 13.42 -5.16 2.22
CA GLN A 54 14.43 -6.15 1.90
C GLN A 54 14.04 -7.54 2.42
N VAL A 55 13.57 -7.64 3.68
CA VAL A 55 13.09 -8.92 4.24
C VAL A 55 11.94 -9.49 3.41
N CYS A 56 10.99 -8.67 2.98
CA CYS A 56 9.87 -9.12 2.17
C CYS A 56 10.32 -9.63 0.79
N GLN A 57 11.29 -8.95 0.17
CA GLN A 57 11.89 -9.39 -1.09
C GLN A 57 12.66 -10.70 -0.94
N ASP A 58 13.51 -10.81 0.08
CA ASP A 58 14.33 -12.00 0.36
C ASP A 58 13.48 -13.24 0.64
N LEU A 59 12.36 -13.06 1.34
CA LEU A 59 11.40 -14.13 1.68
C LEU A 59 10.30 -14.31 0.63
N ASN A 60 10.28 -13.49 -0.42
CA ASN A 60 9.29 -13.49 -1.49
C ASN A 60 7.84 -13.45 -0.95
N VAL A 61 7.59 -12.55 0.01
CA VAL A 61 6.25 -12.30 0.58
C VAL A 61 5.71 -10.94 0.14
N PRO A 62 4.40 -10.80 -0.08
CA PRO A 62 3.81 -9.55 -0.52
C PRO A 62 3.77 -8.49 0.59
N ILE A 63 3.94 -7.23 0.18
CA ILE A 63 3.57 -6.07 0.98
C ILE A 63 2.25 -5.54 0.44
N ILE A 64 1.27 -5.36 1.33
CA ILE A 64 0.06 -4.61 1.04
C ILE A 64 0.19 -3.21 1.65
N ALA A 65 0.10 -2.12 0.87
CA ALA A 65 0.02 -0.77 1.45
C ALA A 65 -1.28 -0.06 1.11
N HIS A 66 -1.78 0.70 2.08
CA HIS A 66 -2.87 1.64 1.84
C HIS A 66 -2.39 2.81 0.96
N SER A 67 -3.09 3.04 -0.14
CA SER A 67 -2.80 4.10 -1.12
C SER A 67 -4.05 4.91 -1.52
N GLY A 68 -5.07 4.93 -0.63
CA GLY A 68 -6.33 5.64 -0.81
C GLY A 68 -6.35 7.02 -0.15
N PRO A 69 -7.42 7.83 -0.31
CA PRO A 69 -7.52 9.15 0.26
C PRO A 69 -7.16 9.16 1.75
N ASP A 70 -6.15 9.96 2.07
CA ASP A 70 -5.84 10.28 3.45
C ASP A 70 -6.95 11.19 3.98
N ARG A 71 -7.74 10.68 4.93
CA ARG A 71 -8.85 11.41 5.55
C ARG A 71 -8.39 12.75 6.14
N GLU A 72 -7.13 12.85 6.55
CA GLU A 72 -6.53 14.08 7.09
C GLU A 72 -5.66 14.84 6.08
N SER A 73 -5.57 14.36 4.83
CA SER A 73 -4.83 14.99 3.73
C SER A 73 -3.36 15.30 4.07
N LYS A 74 -2.70 14.44 4.85
CA LYS A 74 -1.28 14.59 5.24
C LYS A 74 -0.29 14.16 4.14
N GLY A 75 -0.79 13.56 3.07
CA GLY A 75 0.02 13.18 1.90
C GLY A 75 0.68 11.79 1.99
N PHE A 76 0.42 11.03 3.06
CA PHE A 76 1.02 9.70 3.27
C PHE A 76 0.36 8.55 2.48
N ALA A 77 -0.57 8.89 1.59
CA ALA A 77 -1.29 7.96 0.72
C ALA A 77 -0.62 7.77 -0.65
N ASN A 78 0.47 8.48 -0.94
CA ASN A 78 1.11 8.41 -2.24
C ASN A 78 1.90 7.10 -2.38
N HIS A 79 1.59 6.33 -3.43
CA HIS A 79 2.24 5.05 -3.74
C HIS A 79 3.45 5.19 -4.68
N ALA A 80 3.67 6.38 -5.25
CA ALA A 80 4.84 6.69 -6.06
C ALA A 80 6.18 6.29 -5.42
N PRO A 81 6.40 6.29 -4.09
CA PRO A 81 7.72 5.98 -3.54
C PRO A 81 8.04 4.50 -3.34
N LEU A 82 7.13 3.57 -3.70
CA LEU A 82 7.35 2.12 -3.54
C LEU A 82 8.02 1.44 -4.75
N GLN A 83 8.48 2.25 -5.71
CA GLN A 83 9.07 1.83 -6.99
C GLN A 83 10.25 0.86 -6.83
N ASP A 84 11.02 0.99 -5.75
CA ASP A 84 12.26 0.23 -5.53
C ASP A 84 12.05 -1.05 -4.70
N ALA A 85 10.86 -1.28 -4.14
CA ALA A 85 10.60 -2.36 -3.18
C ALA A 85 10.31 -3.73 -3.82
N GLY A 86 10.23 -3.82 -5.16
CA GLY A 86 10.30 -5.11 -5.87
C GLY A 86 9.11 -6.07 -5.70
N PHE A 87 8.13 -5.82 -4.83
CA PHE A 87 6.82 -6.48 -4.78
C PHE A 87 5.82 -5.61 -4.03
N PHE A 88 4.72 -5.22 -4.68
CA PHE A 88 3.76 -4.30 -4.10
C PHE A 88 2.32 -4.68 -4.45
N SER A 89 1.47 -4.86 -3.44
CA SER A 89 0.02 -4.94 -3.61
C SER A 89 -0.59 -3.69 -3.00
N ALA A 90 -0.95 -2.73 -3.83
CA ALA A 90 -1.63 -1.52 -3.36
C ALA A 90 -3.07 -1.89 -3.00
N THR A 91 -3.48 -1.70 -1.73
CA THR A 91 -4.91 -1.52 -1.46
C THR A 91 -5.24 -0.06 -1.71
N SER A 92 -5.73 0.22 -2.90
CA SER A 92 -6.41 1.48 -3.14
C SER A 92 -7.81 1.36 -2.51
N HIS A 93 -8.03 2.01 -1.37
CA HIS A 93 -9.37 2.47 -1.08
C HIS A 93 -9.55 3.69 -1.99
N GLY A 94 -10.04 3.48 -3.21
CA GLY A 94 -10.43 4.59 -4.09
C GLY A 94 -9.44 5.04 -5.17
N GLY A 95 -8.40 4.28 -5.51
CA GLY A 95 -7.43 4.68 -6.56
C GLY A 95 -7.76 4.12 -7.95
N CYS A 96 -8.17 2.86 -8.03
CA CYS A 96 -8.36 2.17 -9.31
C CYS A 96 -9.71 2.44 -10.01
N SER A 97 -10.26 3.65 -9.89
CA SER A 97 -11.47 4.02 -10.62
C SER A 97 -11.26 5.20 -11.56
N PRO A 98 -11.93 5.21 -12.73
CA PRO A 98 -12.03 6.38 -13.62
C PRO A 98 -12.62 7.65 -12.95
N GLY A 99 -12.98 7.60 -11.67
CA GLY A 99 -13.59 8.68 -10.90
C GLY A 99 -12.68 9.38 -9.88
N TRP A 100 -11.48 8.87 -9.56
CA TRP A 100 -10.60 9.46 -8.52
C TRP A 100 -9.27 10.00 -9.04
N GLY A 101 -9.19 10.23 -10.36
CA GLY A 101 -8.22 11.16 -10.98
C GLY A 101 -6.83 10.62 -11.30
N HIS A 102 -6.49 9.36 -10.99
CA HIS A 102 -5.12 8.83 -11.17
C HIS A 102 -5.03 7.53 -11.98
N LEU A 103 -6.10 7.08 -12.63
CA LEU A 103 -6.11 5.81 -13.38
C LEU A 103 -4.98 5.68 -14.41
N ASP A 104 -4.67 6.76 -15.15
CA ASP A 104 -3.56 6.73 -16.11
C ASP A 104 -2.19 6.60 -15.43
N ALA A 105 -2.03 7.18 -14.25
CA ALA A 105 -0.82 7.05 -13.44
C ALA A 105 -0.71 5.63 -12.86
N ASP A 106 -1.80 5.06 -12.34
CA ASP A 106 -1.86 3.68 -11.84
C ASP A 106 -1.54 2.68 -12.96
N ILE A 107 -2.09 2.87 -14.16
CA ILE A 107 -1.78 2.05 -15.34
C ILE A 107 -0.31 2.20 -15.75
N GLY A 108 0.22 3.43 -15.74
CA GLY A 108 1.63 3.69 -16.01
C GLY A 108 2.54 2.96 -15.01
N TYR A 109 2.17 3.00 -13.73
CA TYR A 109 2.88 2.34 -12.64
C TYR A 109 2.81 0.82 -12.78
N ALA A 110 1.63 0.23 -13.03
CA ALA A 110 1.46 -1.21 -13.28
C ALA A 110 2.33 -1.72 -14.44
N LYS A 111 2.46 -0.91 -15.51
CA LYS A 111 3.30 -1.24 -16.67
C LYS A 111 4.79 -1.15 -16.36
N ALA A 112 5.20 -0.19 -15.54
CA ALA A 112 6.60 -0.01 -15.14
C ALA A 112 7.04 -1.07 -14.12
N TYR A 113 6.12 -1.52 -13.26
CA TYR A 113 6.38 -2.43 -12.15
C TYR A 113 5.43 -3.66 -12.24
N PRO A 114 5.79 -4.71 -13.00
CA PRO A 114 4.91 -5.85 -13.29
C PRO A 114 4.58 -6.73 -12.08
N ASN A 115 5.25 -6.49 -10.96
CA ASN A 115 5.03 -7.05 -9.63
C ASN A 115 4.03 -6.22 -8.80
N THR A 116 3.42 -5.19 -9.40
CA THR A 116 2.40 -4.35 -8.75
C THR A 116 1.00 -4.91 -9.00
N TYR A 117 0.24 -5.05 -7.93
CA TYR A 117 -1.17 -5.43 -7.95
C TYR A 117 -2.00 -4.33 -7.29
N PHE A 118 -3.24 -4.16 -7.76
CA PHE A 118 -4.18 -3.22 -7.16
C PHE A 118 -5.40 -3.97 -6.66
N ASP A 119 -5.73 -3.78 -5.38
CA ASP A 119 -7.00 -4.19 -4.82
C ASP A 119 -8.05 -3.10 -5.09
N CYS A 120 -9.17 -3.54 -5.66
CA CYS A 120 -10.30 -2.70 -6.07
C CYS A 120 -11.54 -2.94 -5.19
N CYS A 121 -11.38 -3.51 -3.99
CA CYS A 121 -12.48 -3.93 -3.10
C CYS A 121 -13.56 -2.88 -2.82
N GLU A 122 -13.26 -1.59 -2.95
CA GLU A 122 -14.26 -0.50 -2.84
C GLU A 122 -15.13 -0.33 -4.11
N ILE A 123 -14.61 -0.61 -5.31
CA ILE A 123 -15.23 -0.17 -6.58
C ILE A 123 -15.21 -1.27 -7.66
N ILE A 124 -15.48 -2.53 -7.30
CA ILE A 124 -15.70 -3.58 -8.33
C ILE A 124 -17.15 -3.58 -8.87
N GLU A 125 -18.14 -2.97 -8.18
CA GLU A 125 -19.55 -2.97 -8.64
C GLU A 125 -20.35 -1.68 -8.35
N TRP A 126 -19.73 -0.49 -8.42
CA TRP A 126 -20.46 0.78 -8.20
C TRP A 126 -20.58 1.72 -9.42
N PRO A 127 -20.47 1.30 -10.70
CA PRO A 127 -20.56 2.23 -11.83
C PRO A 127 -21.95 2.91 -11.96
N GLN A 128 -22.95 2.45 -11.21
CA GLN A 128 -24.33 2.94 -11.21
C GLN A 128 -24.86 3.27 -9.81
N SER A 129 -24.01 3.30 -8.78
CA SER A 129 -24.48 3.64 -7.43
C SER A 129 -24.67 5.16 -7.32
N ASP A 130 -25.85 5.58 -6.86
CA ASP A 130 -26.19 7.00 -6.64
C ASP A 130 -25.26 7.68 -5.62
N ASN A 131 -24.60 6.91 -4.75
CA ASN A 131 -23.62 7.36 -3.77
C ASN A 131 -22.22 6.79 -4.01
N GLY A 132 -21.98 6.20 -5.19
CA GLY A 132 -20.64 5.80 -5.58
C GLY A 132 -19.75 7.02 -5.75
N PRO A 133 -18.42 6.85 -5.70
CA PRO A 133 -17.51 7.92 -6.05
C PRO A 133 -17.65 8.27 -7.53
N LEU A 134 -18.59 9.17 -7.80
CA LEU A 134 -18.79 9.78 -9.10
C LEU A 134 -17.61 10.74 -9.32
N LYS A 135 -17.06 10.67 -10.54
CA LYS A 135 -16.10 11.60 -11.18
C LYS A 135 -15.69 12.77 -10.28
N SER A 136 -14.40 12.82 -9.94
CA SER A 136 -13.73 13.96 -9.31
C SER A 136 -14.41 15.26 -9.72
N ASN A 137 -15.01 15.94 -8.73
CA ASN A 137 -15.47 17.29 -8.92
C ASN A 137 -14.23 18.15 -9.16
N SER A 138 -13.84 18.29 -10.42
CA SER A 138 -12.94 19.33 -10.89
C SER A 138 -13.65 20.68 -10.82
N HIS A 139 -13.86 21.20 -9.61
CA HIS A 139 -14.34 22.56 -9.36
C HIS A 139 -13.72 23.11 -8.07
N ASN A 140 -12.48 23.58 -8.18
CA ASN A 140 -12.05 24.97 -7.93
C ASN A 140 -10.54 25.04 -7.73
#